data_AF-A0A1Y5NVL7-F1
#
_entry.id   AF-A0A1Y5NVL7-F1
#
_cell.length_a   1.000
_cell.length_b   1.000
_cell.length_c   1.000
_cell.angle_alpha   90.00
_cell.angle_beta   90.00
_cell.angle_gamma   90.00
#
_symmetry.space_group_name_H-M   'P 1'
#
loop_
_entity.id
_entity.type
_entity.pdbx_description
1 polymer ?
#
loop_
_entity_poly.entity_id
_entity_poly.type
_entity_poly.pdbx_seq_one_letter_code
_entity_poly.pdbx_strand_id
1 'polypeptide(L)'
;MKCKQRLSCGWWSSSRPRVAETPKGVGVTGFPLTADTSARLSDLPVASIAKIRGRVRGIGSELTLAMDMRFASQRALFGQPETASGNLPGGGGLEHLPRLMGRGRALEVALSSDDYPGDLAERYGWVNQTVDDEDLDSLVDTLASRIARFT
;
A
#
# COMPACT_ATOMS: atom_id res chain seq x y z
N MET A 1 -50.53 -2.72 -2.60
CA MET A 1 -49.99 -1.45 -3.15
C MET A 1 -48.50 -1.62 -3.37
N LYS A 2 -48.07 -1.79 -4.63
CA LYS A 2 -46.66 -1.94 -5.03
C LYS A 2 -46.12 -0.56 -5.39
N CYS A 3 -45.08 -0.07 -4.71
CA CYS A 3 -44.34 1.10 -5.16
C CYS A 3 -43.19 0.64 -6.06
N LYS A 4 -43.39 0.78 -7.38
CA LYS A 4 -42.31 0.74 -8.38
C LYS A 4 -41.59 2.09 -8.32
N GLN A 5 -40.34 2.12 -7.88
CA GLN A 5 -39.40 3.15 -8.28
C GLN A 5 -38.35 2.53 -9.19
N ARG A 6 -38.50 2.83 -10.47
CA ARG A 6 -37.60 2.53 -11.57
C ARG A 6 -36.61 3.68 -11.62
N LEU A 7 -35.42 3.49 -11.06
CA LEU A 7 -34.26 4.35 -11.33
C LEU A 7 -33.23 3.48 -12.06
N SER A 8 -33.19 3.65 -13.37
CA SER A 8 -32.22 3.04 -14.26
C SER A 8 -30.86 3.69 -14.04
N CYS A 9 -30.01 3.08 -13.21
CA CYS A 9 -28.58 3.40 -13.16
C CYS A 9 -27.90 2.65 -14.32
N GLY A 10 -27.93 3.24 -15.52
CA GLY A 10 -27.37 2.69 -16.76
C GLY A 10 -25.84 2.82 -16.87
N TRP A 11 -25.09 2.54 -15.80
CA TRP A 11 -23.62 2.62 -15.78
C TRP A 11 -22.92 1.30 -15.41
N TRP A 12 -23.67 0.24 -15.15
CA TRP A 12 -23.17 -1.06 -14.66
C TRP A 12 -23.30 -2.20 -15.68
N SER A 13 -23.06 -1.96 -16.98
CA SER A 13 -23.21 -3.05 -17.96
C SER A 13 -22.18 -3.16 -19.09
N SER A 14 -20.97 -2.59 -18.99
CA SER A 14 -20.03 -2.74 -20.12
C SER A 14 -18.53 -2.68 -19.85
N SER A 15 -18.05 -2.74 -18.61
CA SER A 15 -16.63 -3.02 -18.37
C SER A 15 -16.51 -4.28 -17.53
N ARG A 16 -15.91 -5.34 -18.09
CA ARG A 16 -15.16 -6.24 -17.22
C ARG A 16 -14.18 -5.33 -16.48
N PRO A 17 -14.11 -5.36 -15.14
CA PRO A 17 -13.07 -4.59 -14.47
C PRO A 17 -11.74 -5.07 -15.05
N ARG A 18 -10.85 -4.16 -15.49
CA ARG A 18 -9.50 -4.53 -15.96
C ARG A 18 -8.75 -5.42 -14.96
N VAL A 19 -9.16 -5.38 -13.70
CA VAL A 19 -8.74 -6.30 -12.62
C VAL A 19 -8.99 -7.79 -12.96
N ALA A 20 -10.10 -8.12 -13.62
CA ALA A 20 -10.39 -9.49 -14.06
C ALA A 20 -9.44 -9.96 -15.17
N GLU A 21 -8.83 -9.02 -15.90
CA GLU A 21 -7.88 -9.25 -16.98
C GLU A 21 -6.42 -9.25 -16.47
N THR A 22 -6.19 -8.96 -15.19
CA THR A 22 -4.86 -9.08 -14.57
C THR A 22 -4.37 -10.53 -14.74
N PRO A 23 -3.17 -10.75 -15.30
CA PRO A 23 -2.67 -12.10 -15.52
C PRO A 23 -2.63 -12.87 -14.20
N LYS A 24 -3.28 -14.04 -14.15
CA LYS A 24 -3.41 -14.87 -12.93
C LYS A 24 -2.32 -15.93 -12.83
N GLY A 25 -1.15 -15.63 -13.40
CA GLY A 25 -0.01 -16.53 -13.42
C GLY A 25 0.79 -16.51 -12.11
N VAL A 26 1.76 -17.40 -12.06
CA VAL A 26 2.84 -17.36 -11.06
C VAL A 26 4.03 -16.60 -11.64
N GLY A 27 4.73 -15.86 -10.79
CA GLY A 27 5.98 -15.21 -11.15
C GLY A 27 7.19 -16.14 -11.02
N VAL A 28 8.39 -15.58 -11.14
CA VAL A 28 9.65 -16.32 -11.16
C VAL A 28 9.92 -17.04 -9.82
N THR A 29 9.42 -16.48 -8.73
CA THR A 29 9.52 -17.06 -7.37
C THR A 29 8.47 -18.13 -7.08
N GLY A 30 7.52 -18.35 -8.00
CA GLY A 30 6.40 -19.27 -7.81
C GLY A 30 5.20 -18.66 -7.07
N PHE A 31 5.31 -17.43 -6.55
CA PHE A 31 4.18 -16.70 -5.97
C PHE A 31 3.23 -16.13 -7.04
N PRO A 32 1.97 -15.84 -6.70
CA PRO A 32 1.10 -15.01 -7.54
C PRO A 32 1.79 -13.68 -7.88
N LEU A 33 1.58 -13.14 -9.09
CA LEU A 33 2.37 -12.00 -9.61
C LEU A 33 2.52 -10.80 -8.66
N THR A 34 1.48 -10.46 -7.91
CA THR A 34 1.53 -9.37 -6.94
C THR A 34 2.53 -9.65 -5.81
N ALA A 35 2.45 -10.85 -5.20
CA ALA A 35 3.37 -11.28 -4.17
C ALA A 35 4.78 -11.57 -4.71
N ASP A 36 4.91 -12.07 -5.94
CA ASP A 36 6.20 -12.26 -6.61
C ASP A 36 6.96 -10.94 -6.75
N THR A 37 6.25 -9.88 -7.16
CA THR A 37 6.85 -8.55 -7.31
C THR A 37 7.34 -8.03 -5.97
N SER A 38 6.53 -8.12 -4.91
CA SER A 38 6.91 -7.70 -3.56
C SER A 38 8.09 -8.51 -3.01
N ALA A 39 8.07 -9.83 -3.19
CA ALA A 39 9.15 -10.72 -2.74
C ALA A 39 10.47 -10.38 -3.43
N ARG A 40 10.45 -10.19 -4.75
CA ARG A 40 11.64 -9.82 -5.52
C ARG A 40 12.15 -8.43 -5.17
N LEU A 41 11.26 -7.48 -4.88
CA LEU A 41 11.63 -6.14 -4.44
C LEU A 41 12.33 -6.19 -3.07
N SER A 42 11.81 -7.00 -2.15
CA SER A 42 12.37 -7.19 -0.81
C SER A 42 13.74 -7.89 -0.81
N ASP A 43 14.04 -8.66 -1.87
CA ASP A 43 15.28 -9.43 -2.02
C ASP A 43 16.34 -8.73 -2.90
N LEU A 44 16.07 -7.48 -3.33
CA LEU A 44 17.05 -6.74 -4.13
C LEU A 44 18.30 -6.42 -3.30
N PRO A 45 19.52 -6.51 -3.88
CA PRO A 45 20.76 -6.18 -3.19
C PRO A 45 21.01 -4.66 -3.14
N VAL A 46 19.95 -3.86 -3.02
CA VAL A 46 20.01 -2.39 -2.92
C VAL A 46 19.04 -1.90 -1.87
N ALA A 47 19.39 -0.81 -1.18
CA ALA A 47 18.46 -0.15 -0.26
C ALA A 47 17.34 0.55 -1.04
N SER A 48 16.10 0.18 -0.76
CA SER A 48 14.89 0.71 -1.39
C SER A 48 14.18 1.71 -0.47
N ILE A 49 13.82 2.87 -1.01
CA ILE A 49 13.16 3.95 -0.26
C ILE A 49 11.88 4.37 -0.98
N ALA A 50 10.74 4.24 -0.30
CA ALA A 50 9.45 4.75 -0.79
C ALA A 50 9.26 6.21 -0.40
N LYS A 51 8.81 7.02 -1.38
CA LYS A 51 8.42 8.42 -1.21
C LYS A 51 6.95 8.61 -1.53
N ILE A 52 6.13 8.99 -0.54
CA ILE A 52 4.66 8.90 -0.62
C ILE A 52 4.01 10.26 -0.42
N ARG A 53 3.35 10.82 -1.45
CA ARG A 53 2.70 12.15 -1.37
C ARG A 53 1.17 12.14 -1.35
N GLY A 54 0.58 11.02 -1.75
CA GLY A 54 -0.85 10.92 -1.96
C GLY A 54 -1.45 9.73 -1.24
N ARG A 55 -2.54 9.21 -1.81
CA ARG A 55 -3.20 8.02 -1.30
C ARG A 55 -2.44 6.77 -1.74
N VAL A 56 -2.00 5.97 -0.78
CA VAL A 56 -1.37 4.67 -0.98
C VAL A 56 -2.23 3.60 -0.29
N ARG A 57 -2.90 2.76 -1.08
CA ARG A 57 -3.82 1.75 -0.58
C ARG A 57 -3.67 0.43 -1.28
N GLY A 58 -4.08 -0.62 -0.58
CA GLY A 58 -4.09 -1.99 -1.08
C GLY A 58 -2.75 -2.40 -1.66
N ILE A 59 -2.74 -2.94 -2.88
CA ILE A 59 -1.51 -3.34 -3.59
C ILE A 59 -0.44 -2.23 -3.60
N GLY A 60 -0.82 -0.96 -3.74
CA GLY A 60 0.12 0.16 -3.69
C GLY A 60 0.77 0.29 -2.31
N SER A 61 0.00 0.08 -1.24
CA SER A 61 0.53 0.03 0.13
C SER A 61 1.41 -1.20 0.34
N GLU A 62 1.01 -2.36 -0.17
CA GLU A 62 1.79 -3.60 -0.06
C GLU A 62 3.13 -3.48 -0.77
N LEU A 63 3.17 -2.83 -1.94
CA LEU A 63 4.41 -2.54 -2.65
C LEU A 63 5.35 -1.66 -1.81
N THR A 64 4.84 -0.62 -1.17
CA THR A 64 5.68 0.22 -0.30
C THR A 64 6.15 -0.51 0.95
N LEU A 65 5.34 -1.44 1.49
CA LEU A 65 5.69 -2.26 2.65
C LEU A 65 6.81 -3.26 2.35
N ALA A 66 6.94 -3.67 1.08
CA ALA A 66 8.05 -4.50 0.60
C ALA A 66 9.37 -3.72 0.43
N MET A 67 9.36 -2.40 0.51
CA MET A 67 10.58 -1.58 0.50
C MET A 67 11.18 -1.46 1.91
N ASP A 68 12.48 -1.18 1.99
CA ASP A 68 13.22 -1.11 3.27
C ASP A 68 12.77 0.08 4.12
N MET A 69 12.61 1.25 3.49
CA MET A 69 12.28 2.50 4.17
C MET A 69 11.11 3.21 3.47
N ARG A 70 10.30 3.94 4.24
CA ARG A 70 9.14 4.68 3.74
C ARG A 70 9.07 6.06 4.39
N PHE A 71 9.01 7.09 3.57
CA PHE A 71 8.80 8.47 3.99
C PHE A 71 7.59 9.05 3.27
N ALA A 72 6.82 9.86 3.98
CA ALA A 72 5.57 10.36 3.43
C ALA A 72 5.33 11.85 3.71
N SER A 73 4.55 12.47 2.85
CA SER A 73 3.95 13.77 3.12
C SER A 73 2.92 13.62 4.24
N GLN A 74 2.78 14.63 5.09
CA GLN A 74 1.66 14.72 6.05
C GLN A 74 0.29 14.66 5.37
N ARG A 75 0.21 14.99 4.06
CA ARG A 75 -1.02 14.92 3.26
C ARG A 75 -1.32 13.52 2.72
N ALA A 76 -0.44 12.54 2.94
CA ALA A 76 -0.63 11.18 2.48
C ALA A 76 -1.75 10.46 3.23
N LEU A 77 -2.40 9.51 2.55
CA LEU A 77 -3.44 8.66 3.11
C LEU A 77 -3.09 7.19 2.87
N PHE A 78 -3.16 6.38 3.91
CA PHE A 78 -2.80 4.96 3.91
C PHE A 78 -4.05 4.09 4.10
N GLY A 79 -4.04 2.83 3.67
CA GLY A 79 -5.14 1.93 3.97
C GLY A 79 -5.07 0.57 3.30
N GLN A 80 -5.79 -0.41 3.85
CA GLN A 80 -5.94 -1.75 3.30
C GLN A 80 -7.44 -2.05 3.06
N PRO A 81 -8.01 -1.61 1.91
CA PRO A 81 -9.44 -1.73 1.61
C PRO A 81 -9.93 -3.13 1.24
N GLU A 82 -9.04 -4.13 1.18
CA GLU A 82 -9.32 -5.45 0.61
C GLU A 82 -10.51 -6.13 1.29
N THR A 83 -10.61 -5.99 2.62
CA THR A 83 -11.66 -6.65 3.42
C THR A 83 -13.06 -6.10 3.11
N ALA A 84 -13.18 -4.81 2.78
CA ALA A 84 -14.44 -4.24 2.30
C ALA A 84 -14.92 -4.87 0.99
N SER A 85 -14.01 -5.45 0.20
CA SER A 85 -14.31 -6.19 -1.04
C SER A 85 -14.38 -7.71 -0.85
N GLY A 86 -14.33 -8.19 0.40
CA GLY A 86 -14.30 -9.63 0.70
C GLY A 86 -12.95 -10.31 0.43
N ASN A 87 -11.88 -9.54 0.23
CA ASN A 87 -10.53 -10.05 0.01
C ASN A 87 -9.65 -9.81 1.25
N LEU A 88 -8.48 -10.43 1.26
CA LEU A 88 -7.43 -10.13 2.25
C LEU A 88 -6.23 -9.49 1.53
N PRO A 89 -5.43 -8.65 2.22
CA PRO A 89 -4.18 -8.13 1.69
C PRO A 89 -3.25 -9.30 1.33
N GLY A 90 -3.05 -9.51 0.02
CA GLY A 90 -2.39 -10.69 -0.55
C GLY A 90 -1.00 -10.42 -1.13
N GLY A 91 -0.57 -9.16 -1.20
CA GLY A 91 0.75 -8.73 -1.68
C GLY A 91 1.78 -8.52 -0.57
N GLY A 92 1.49 -8.99 0.65
CA GLY A 92 2.39 -8.93 1.81
C GLY A 92 1.90 -8.02 2.94
N GLY A 93 0.75 -7.35 2.80
CA GLY A 93 0.24 -6.43 3.82
C GLY A 93 0.09 -7.07 5.20
N LEU A 94 -0.48 -8.28 5.26
CA LEU A 94 -0.64 -9.04 6.50
C LEU A 94 0.68 -9.60 7.07
N GLU A 95 1.74 -9.65 6.26
CA GLU A 95 3.06 -10.10 6.71
C GLU A 95 3.86 -8.93 7.30
N HIS A 96 3.88 -7.79 6.61
CA HIS A 96 4.70 -6.64 7.00
C HIS A 96 4.06 -5.81 8.12
N LEU A 97 2.75 -5.54 8.05
CA LEU A 97 2.10 -4.64 9.01
C LEU A 97 2.28 -5.09 10.47
N PRO A 98 2.06 -6.37 10.85
CA PRO A 98 2.23 -6.79 12.24
C PRO A 98 3.65 -6.61 12.78
N ARG A 99 4.68 -6.67 11.92
CA ARG A 99 6.08 -6.45 12.30
C ARG A 99 6.39 -4.97 12.53
N LEU A 100 5.69 -4.08 11.83
CA LEU A 100 5.88 -2.62 11.92
C LEU A 100 5.07 -1.98 13.05
N MET A 101 3.78 -2.33 13.15
CA MET A 101 2.83 -1.66 14.07
C MET A 101 2.30 -2.55 15.18
N GLY A 102 2.74 -3.81 15.23
CA GLY A 102 2.20 -4.82 16.13
C GLY A 102 0.86 -5.38 15.64
N ARG A 103 0.51 -6.56 16.17
CA ARG A 103 -0.67 -7.32 15.73
C ARG A 103 -1.99 -6.55 15.88
N GLY A 104 -2.17 -5.83 16.99
CA GLY A 104 -3.43 -5.12 17.28
C GLY A 104 -3.76 -4.07 16.23
N ARG A 105 -2.82 -3.16 15.96
CA ARG A 105 -2.97 -2.11 14.95
C ARG A 105 -3.04 -2.68 13.53
N ALA A 106 -2.30 -3.75 13.24
CA ALA A 106 -2.37 -4.39 11.93
C ALA A 106 -3.78 -4.96 11.65
N LEU A 107 -4.43 -5.54 12.66
CA LEU A 107 -5.82 -5.99 12.55
C LEU A 107 -6.80 -4.83 12.45
N GLU A 108 -6.58 -3.74 13.19
CA GLU A 108 -7.38 -2.52 13.06
C GLU A 108 -7.37 -2.02 11.61
N VAL A 109 -6.19 -1.85 11.02
CA VAL A 109 -5.99 -1.42 9.62
C VAL A 109 -6.63 -2.39 8.63
N ALA A 110 -6.38 -3.69 8.78
CA ALA A 110 -6.84 -4.69 7.82
C ALA A 110 -8.35 -4.91 7.88
N LEU A 111 -8.96 -4.84 9.06
CA LEU A 111 -10.39 -5.12 9.25
C LEU A 111 -11.28 -3.89 9.10
N SER A 112 -10.77 -2.68 9.40
CA SER A 112 -11.53 -1.44 9.24
C SER A 112 -11.75 -1.05 7.79
N SER A 113 -10.79 -1.37 6.91
CA SER A 113 -10.74 -0.85 5.54
C SER A 113 -10.73 0.69 5.45
N ASP A 114 -10.33 1.39 6.53
CA ASP A 114 -10.33 2.85 6.60
C ASP A 114 -9.12 3.50 5.90
N ASP A 115 -9.21 4.82 5.71
CA ASP A 115 -8.10 5.70 5.34
C ASP A 115 -7.43 6.24 6.62
N TYR A 116 -6.10 6.09 6.70
CA TYR A 116 -5.26 6.52 7.81
C TYR A 116 -4.40 7.70 7.38
N PRO A 117 -4.46 8.86 8.07
CA PRO A 117 -3.64 10.01 7.74
C PRO A 117 -2.15 9.76 8.03
N GLY A 118 -1.27 10.49 7.34
CA GLY A 118 0.18 10.31 7.42
C GLY A 118 0.73 10.39 8.84
N ASP A 119 0.25 11.32 9.65
CA ASP A 119 0.66 11.48 11.05
C ASP A 119 0.37 10.23 11.90
N LEU A 120 -0.79 9.59 11.66
CA LEU A 120 -1.16 8.34 12.32
C LEU A 120 -0.36 7.17 11.78
N ALA A 121 -0.11 7.13 10.47
CA ALA A 121 0.74 6.13 9.83
C ALA A 121 2.17 6.15 10.40
N GLU A 122 2.74 7.33 10.68
CA GLU A 122 4.03 7.47 11.37
C GLU A 122 3.96 6.94 12.81
N ARG A 123 2.96 7.36 13.59
CA ARG A 123 2.77 6.87 14.98
C ARG A 123 2.56 5.36 15.06
N TYR A 124 2.01 4.77 14.00
CA TYR A 124 1.82 3.33 13.90
C TYR A 124 3.11 2.61 13.47
N GLY A 125 4.11 3.31 12.93
CA GLY A 125 5.31 2.70 12.36
C GLY A 125 5.12 2.20 10.92
N TRP A 126 4.01 2.56 10.27
CA TRP A 126 3.77 2.24 8.86
C TRP A 126 4.78 2.97 7.97
N VAL A 127 5.11 4.21 8.32
CA VAL A 127 6.21 4.97 7.71
C VAL A 127 7.25 5.34 8.75
N ASN A 128 8.49 5.57 8.31
CA ASN A 128 9.60 5.97 9.17
C ASN A 128 9.40 7.38 9.72
N GLN A 129 8.93 8.30 8.88
CA GLN A 129 8.69 9.69 9.22
C GLN A 129 7.73 10.33 8.21
N THR A 130 6.92 11.28 8.67
CA THR A 130 6.22 12.24 7.83
C THR A 130 6.80 13.64 7.91
N VAL A 131 6.74 14.35 6.78
CA VAL A 131 7.18 15.74 6.65
C VAL A 131 6.20 16.54 5.79
N ASP A 132 6.37 17.86 5.75
CA ASP A 132 5.67 18.68 4.77
C ASP A 132 6.02 18.25 3.34
N ASP A 133 5.06 18.41 2.42
CA ASP A 133 5.19 17.87 1.05
C ASP A 133 6.40 18.43 0.28
N GLU A 134 6.72 19.70 0.54
CA GLU A 134 7.88 20.41 0.00
C GLU A 134 9.22 19.87 0.49
N ASP A 135 9.28 19.33 1.72
CA ASP A 135 10.52 18.85 2.34
C ASP A 135 10.82 17.39 1.98
N LEU A 136 9.83 16.65 1.48
CA LEU A 136 9.92 15.22 1.29
C LEU A 136 11.03 14.79 0.31
N ASP A 137 11.23 15.54 -0.79
CA ASP A 137 12.33 15.25 -1.73
C ASP A 137 13.69 15.48 -1.07
N SER A 138 13.86 16.63 -0.41
CA SER A 138 15.13 16.99 0.23
C SER A 138 15.52 15.99 1.31
N LEU A 139 14.55 15.54 2.13
CA LEU A 139 14.76 14.51 3.15
C LEU A 139 15.29 13.21 2.54
N VAL A 140 14.57 12.68 1.54
CA VAL A 140 14.89 11.39 0.93
C VAL A 140 16.21 11.47 0.15
N ASP A 141 16.44 12.53 -0.61
CA ASP A 141 17.66 12.71 -1.41
C ASP A 141 18.89 12.86 -0.52
N THR A 142 18.77 13.57 0.60
CA THR A 142 19.84 13.71 1.59
C THR A 142 20.18 12.37 2.21
N LEU A 143 19.17 11.58 2.61
CA LEU A 143 19.36 10.26 3.19
C LEU A 143 19.98 9.29 2.18
N ALA A 144 19.44 9.23 0.96
CA ALA A 144 19.94 8.37 -0.10
C ALA A 144 21.38 8.71 -0.47
N SER A 145 21.69 10.00 -0.64
CA SER A 145 23.06 10.48 -0.90
C SER A 145 24.03 10.14 0.23
N ARG A 146 23.55 10.14 1.48
CA ARG A 146 24.36 9.71 2.62
C ARG A 146 24.64 8.21 2.58
N ILE A 147 23.63 7.39 2.34
CA ILE A 147 23.77 5.92 2.24
C ILE A 147 24.76 5.56 1.12
N ALA A 148 24.60 6.19 -0.04
CA ALA A 148 25.44 5.95 -1.22
C ALA A 148 26.92 6.34 -1.04
N ARG A 149 27.31 7.03 0.04
CA ARG A 149 28.71 7.33 0.36
C ARG A 149 29.43 6.20 1.08
N PHE A 150 28.68 5.24 1.65
CA PHE A 150 29.26 4.12 2.39
C PHE A 150 29.37 2.84 1.56
N THR A 151 28.83 2.84 0.34
CA THR A 151 28.82 1.73 -0.62
C THR A 151 29.77 2.03 -1.77
#